data_AF-A0AAQ3AGZ4-F1
#
_entry.id   AF-A0AAQ3AGZ4-F1
#
_cell.length_a   1.000
_cell.length_b   1.000
_cell.length_c   1.000
_cell.angle_alpha   90.00
_cell.angle_beta   90.00
_cell.angle_gamma   90.00
#
_symmetry.space_group_name_H-M   'P 1'
#
loop_
_entity.id
_entity.type
_entity.pdbx_description
1 polymer ?
#
loop_
_entity_poly.entity_id
_entity_poly.type
_entity_poly.pdbx_seq_one_letter_code
_entity_poly.pdbx_strand_id
1 'polypeptide(L)'
;MDINKENTDDRFSHVSIFNMAHNKIYVLGTAHVSKKSSQETAILIEKLKPDFIAVELDEARYHAILETDENEKWRNLDIYKVIKQGKAFLLIVQIILSNFQKKLAKEQGINPGEEMKTAILKAKENNIPLILADRKVEITLKRAWNCVPIFEKVKIISSLFSFSDIKVTQDEIEKLKEQDVLSNMMEELAKEIPTVKKILIDERDEFIASKILEGSGTILAVVGAGHVKGITENLRKIKENKKIVNIDVLNVIPKNAFSMSKLISYFIAISIVVLIASSFYFKGFDLTYKNLESWIICNSLFAGLAALLLRANIITIITASIGAPIFSLIPFIGTGMVAGLVEAYINKPKIKDFEKLQEDLVNIKGYFKNKITKILLIVFFVNIGSAIGTIVGFKFLLNILR
;
A
#
# COMPACT_ATOMS: atom_id res chain seq x y z
N MET A 1 -38.64 10.19 17.35
CA MET A 1 -39.60 9.38 18.13
C MET A 1 -39.57 7.97 17.58
N ASP A 2 -39.35 7.02 18.50
CA ASP A 2 -39.38 5.56 18.42
C ASP A 2 -38.45 4.82 17.45
N ILE A 3 -37.19 4.75 17.85
CA ILE A 3 -36.34 3.58 17.57
C ILE A 3 -36.80 2.49 18.55
N ASN A 4 -37.66 1.59 18.09
CA ASN A 4 -38.06 0.41 18.86
C ASN A 4 -36.84 -0.44 19.19
N LYS A 5 -36.31 -0.27 20.41
CA LYS A 5 -35.51 -1.27 21.11
C LYS A 5 -36.42 -2.47 21.39
N GLU A 6 -36.55 -3.36 20.40
CA GLU A 6 -36.96 -4.73 20.72
C GLU A 6 -35.92 -5.29 21.71
N ASN A 7 -36.44 -5.81 22.82
CA ASN A 7 -35.73 -6.18 24.04
C ASN A 7 -34.75 -7.34 23.78
N THR A 8 -33.60 -7.06 23.16
CA THR A 8 -32.43 -7.92 23.23
C THR A 8 -31.71 -7.54 24.51
N ASP A 9 -31.86 -8.39 25.53
CA ASP A 9 -30.91 -8.67 26.62
C ASP A 9 -29.65 -7.78 26.57
N ASP A 10 -29.38 -7.02 27.65
CA ASP A 10 -28.45 -5.89 27.85
C ASP A 10 -26.96 -6.11 27.42
N ARG A 11 -26.69 -7.23 26.75
CA ARG A 11 -25.42 -7.75 26.25
C ARG A 11 -25.11 -7.40 24.79
N PHE A 12 -26.03 -6.78 24.03
CA PHE A 12 -25.85 -6.48 22.58
C PHE A 12 -26.00 -5.00 22.22
N SER A 13 -25.48 -4.08 23.04
CA SER A 13 -25.55 -2.62 22.82
C SER A 13 -24.87 -2.11 21.53
N HIS A 14 -24.17 -2.98 20.79
CA HIS A 14 -23.38 -2.64 19.60
C HIS A 14 -23.97 -3.19 18.28
N VAL A 15 -25.21 -3.68 18.28
CA VAL A 15 -25.90 -4.18 17.07
C VAL A 15 -26.95 -3.18 16.60
N SER A 16 -26.81 -2.70 15.36
CA SER A 16 -27.83 -1.86 14.71
C SER A 16 -28.77 -2.72 13.89
N ILE A 17 -30.10 -2.52 14.03
CA ILE A 17 -31.12 -3.31 13.32
C ILE A 17 -31.78 -2.44 12.25
N PHE A 18 -31.94 -2.97 11.04
CA PHE A 18 -32.54 -2.28 9.92
C PHE A 18 -33.57 -3.17 9.20
N ASN A 19 -34.83 -2.73 9.17
CA ASN A 19 -35.90 -3.43 8.47
C ASN A 19 -36.07 -2.82 7.07
N MET A 20 -35.80 -3.62 6.03
CA MET A 20 -36.13 -3.36 4.63
C MET A 20 -37.43 -4.10 4.26
N ALA A 21 -38.00 -3.83 3.08
CA ALA A 21 -39.26 -4.46 2.65
C ALA A 21 -39.25 -6.00 2.72
N HIS A 22 -38.12 -6.63 2.37
CA HIS A 22 -37.97 -8.10 2.38
C HIS A 22 -36.78 -8.60 3.20
N ASN A 23 -35.99 -7.70 3.80
CA ASN A 23 -34.76 -8.06 4.52
C ASN A 23 -34.74 -7.48 5.93
N LYS A 24 -34.29 -8.25 6.92
CA LYS A 24 -33.98 -7.79 8.28
C LYS A 24 -32.46 -7.83 8.48
N ILE A 25 -31.83 -6.67 8.53
CA ILE A 25 -30.37 -6.53 8.55
C ILE A 25 -29.91 -6.19 9.97
N TYR A 26 -29.00 -7.00 10.50
CA TYR A 26 -28.30 -6.78 11.76
C TYR A 26 -26.87 -6.36 11.44
N VAL A 27 -26.43 -5.19 11.87
CA VAL A 27 -25.06 -4.70 11.69
C VAL A 27 -24.35 -4.76 13.04
N LEU A 28 -23.46 -5.73 13.19
CA LEU A 28 -22.60 -5.92 14.36
C LEU A 28 -21.28 -5.17 14.14
N GLY A 29 -21.03 -4.16 14.97
CA GLY A 29 -19.75 -3.45 15.01
C GLY A 29 -18.72 -4.20 15.85
N THR A 30 -17.57 -4.51 15.28
CA THR A 30 -16.50 -5.23 15.96
C THR A 30 -15.25 -4.38 16.14
N ALA A 31 -14.56 -4.55 17.26
CA ALA A 31 -13.18 -4.08 17.43
C ALA A 31 -12.24 -5.20 16.98
N HIS A 32 -11.50 -4.99 15.88
CA HIS A 32 -10.70 -5.99 15.13
C HIS A 32 -9.55 -6.69 15.90
N VAL A 33 -9.47 -6.49 17.21
CA VAL A 33 -8.44 -6.99 18.12
C VAL A 33 -9.03 -7.43 19.46
N SER A 34 -10.32 -7.77 19.51
CA SER A 34 -11.01 -8.11 20.76
C SER A 34 -11.56 -9.53 20.77
N LYS A 35 -11.08 -10.36 21.70
CA LYS A 35 -11.67 -11.69 21.97
C LYS A 35 -13.16 -11.61 22.29
N LYS A 36 -13.59 -10.52 22.96
CA LYS A 36 -14.98 -10.27 23.29
C LYS A 36 -15.84 -10.13 22.03
N SER A 37 -15.36 -9.38 21.02
CA SER A 37 -16.07 -9.22 19.74
C SER A 37 -16.22 -10.54 18.98
N SER A 38 -15.22 -11.43 19.05
CA SER A 38 -15.29 -12.77 18.46
C SER A 38 -16.35 -13.66 19.14
N GLN A 39 -16.40 -13.64 20.48
CA GLN A 39 -17.41 -14.38 21.26
C GLN A 39 -18.82 -13.84 21.01
N GLU A 40 -19.00 -12.52 21.02
CA GLU A 40 -20.28 -11.86 20.70
C GLU A 40 -20.77 -12.24 19.30
N THR A 41 -19.87 -12.30 18.32
CA THR A 41 -20.18 -12.74 16.95
C THR A 41 -20.71 -14.18 16.93
N ALA A 42 -20.03 -15.11 17.61
CA ALA A 42 -20.46 -16.50 17.68
C ALA A 42 -21.85 -16.66 18.33
N ILE A 43 -22.05 -16.01 19.49
CA ILE A 43 -23.33 -16.05 20.22
C ILE A 43 -24.47 -15.48 19.35
N LEU A 44 -24.20 -14.38 18.65
CA LEU A 44 -25.21 -13.71 17.84
C LEU A 44 -25.61 -14.56 16.62
N ILE A 45 -24.65 -15.24 15.97
CA ILE A 45 -24.94 -16.17 14.86
C ILE A 45 -25.82 -17.33 15.35
N GLU A 46 -25.48 -17.93 16.48
CA GLU A 46 -26.25 -19.07 17.03
C GLU A 46 -27.67 -18.68 17.45
N LYS A 47 -27.85 -17.45 17.96
CA LYS A 47 -29.16 -16.93 18.38
C LYS A 47 -30.02 -16.45 17.21
N LEU A 48 -29.44 -15.70 16.27
CA LEU A 48 -30.19 -15.13 15.15
C LEU A 48 -30.49 -16.16 14.06
N LYS A 49 -29.62 -17.15 13.86
CA LYS A 49 -29.66 -18.10 12.73
C LYS A 49 -29.96 -17.39 11.40
N PRO A 50 -29.11 -16.42 11.00
CA PRO A 50 -29.36 -15.60 9.82
C PRO A 50 -29.34 -16.44 8.53
N ASP A 51 -30.08 -15.99 7.53
CA ASP A 51 -30.08 -16.56 6.18
C ASP A 51 -28.77 -16.26 5.44
N PHE A 52 -28.14 -15.12 5.73
CA PHE A 52 -26.85 -14.70 5.17
C PHE A 52 -25.95 -14.06 6.23
N ILE A 53 -24.65 -14.28 6.12
CA ILE A 53 -23.63 -13.56 6.88
C ILE A 53 -22.79 -12.72 5.93
N ALA A 54 -22.79 -11.40 6.12
CA ALA A 54 -21.92 -10.47 5.40
C ALA A 54 -20.70 -10.13 6.24
N VAL A 55 -19.51 -10.18 5.67
CA VAL A 55 -18.25 -9.85 6.36
C VAL A 55 -17.52 -8.73 5.62
N GLU A 56 -16.89 -7.81 6.36
CA GLU A 56 -16.04 -6.74 5.81
C GLU A 56 -14.69 -7.29 5.31
N LEU A 57 -14.74 -8.21 4.35
CA LEU A 57 -13.59 -8.85 3.72
C LEU A 57 -13.75 -8.92 2.20
N ASP A 58 -12.62 -8.78 1.52
CA ASP A 58 -12.51 -9.12 0.10
C ASP A 58 -12.06 -10.58 -0.06
N GLU A 59 -12.17 -11.11 -1.29
CA GLU A 59 -11.78 -12.50 -1.62
C GLU A 59 -10.34 -12.83 -1.22
N ALA A 60 -9.40 -11.91 -1.46
CA ALA A 60 -7.99 -12.16 -1.18
C ALA A 60 -7.75 -12.31 0.33
N ARG A 61 -8.39 -11.46 1.14
CA ARG A 61 -8.30 -11.55 2.60
C ARG A 61 -9.04 -12.76 3.16
N TYR A 62 -10.18 -13.13 2.57
CA TYR A 62 -10.89 -14.35 2.92
C TYR A 62 -9.99 -15.60 2.78
N HIS A 63 -9.30 -15.73 1.65
CA HIS A 63 -8.37 -16.85 1.43
C HIS A 63 -7.15 -16.79 2.36
N ALA A 64 -6.63 -15.60 2.65
CA ALA A 64 -5.51 -15.42 3.58
C ALA A 64 -5.85 -15.81 5.02
N ILE A 65 -7.06 -15.50 5.51
CA ILE A 65 -7.54 -15.81 6.87
C ILE A 65 -7.76 -17.32 7.06
N LEU A 66 -8.09 -18.04 5.99
CA LEU A 66 -8.31 -19.49 6.02
C LEU A 66 -7.01 -20.30 6.06
N GLU A 67 -5.84 -19.66 6.24
CA GLU A 67 -4.54 -20.30 6.45
C GLU A 67 -4.29 -21.48 5.50
N THR A 68 -4.55 -21.27 4.21
CA THR A 68 -4.30 -22.28 3.20
C THR A 68 -2.81 -22.36 2.87
N ASP A 69 -2.36 -23.48 2.28
CA ASP A 69 -1.02 -23.66 1.67
C ASP A 69 -0.61 -22.52 0.72
N GLU A 70 -1.55 -21.67 0.32
CA GLU A 70 -1.34 -20.49 -0.50
C GLU A 70 -0.50 -19.42 0.19
N ASN A 71 -0.54 -19.28 1.52
CA ASN A 71 0.27 -18.28 2.23
C ASN A 71 1.77 -18.60 2.14
N GLU A 72 2.16 -19.87 2.30
CA GLU A 72 3.56 -20.28 2.11
C GLU A 72 3.99 -20.23 0.63
N LYS A 73 3.10 -20.62 -0.30
CA LYS A 73 3.34 -20.43 -1.73
C LYS A 73 3.55 -18.95 -2.07
N TRP A 74 2.72 -18.06 -1.52
CA TRP A 74 2.78 -16.61 -1.67
C TRP A 74 4.11 -16.06 -1.16
N ARG A 75 4.49 -16.34 0.08
CA ARG A 75 5.73 -15.84 0.70
C ARG A 75 6.99 -16.22 -0.10
N ASN A 76 6.91 -17.31 -0.86
CA ASN A 76 7.97 -17.80 -1.72
C ASN A 76 7.88 -17.36 -3.19
N LEU A 77 6.84 -16.61 -3.59
CA LEU A 77 6.73 -16.03 -4.92
C LEU A 77 7.84 -15.00 -5.17
N ASP A 78 8.27 -14.96 -6.43
CA ASP A 78 9.21 -13.98 -6.95
C ASP A 78 8.52 -12.62 -7.12
N ILE A 79 9.08 -11.59 -6.48
CA ILE A 79 8.58 -10.22 -6.56
C ILE A 79 8.55 -9.73 -8.02
N TYR A 80 9.53 -10.12 -8.84
CA TYR A 80 9.57 -9.75 -10.25
C TYR A 80 8.32 -10.23 -11.00
N LYS A 81 7.89 -11.48 -10.74
CA LYS A 81 6.69 -12.06 -11.35
C LYS A 81 5.42 -11.33 -10.91
N VAL A 82 5.34 -10.97 -9.62
CA VAL A 82 4.20 -10.23 -9.05
C VAL A 82 4.10 -8.82 -9.64
N ILE A 83 5.23 -8.12 -9.77
CA ILE A 83 5.30 -6.78 -10.39
C ILE A 83 4.91 -6.84 -11.87
N LYS A 84 5.46 -7.80 -12.63
CA LYS A 84 5.15 -7.98 -14.06
C LYS A 84 3.67 -8.26 -14.33
N GLN A 85 2.98 -8.90 -13.37
CA GLN A 85 1.53 -9.15 -13.43
C GLN A 85 0.68 -7.94 -13.02
N GLY A 86 1.28 -6.78 -12.73
CA GLY A 86 0.56 -5.58 -12.27
C GLY A 86 0.09 -5.64 -10.80
N LYS A 87 0.52 -6.67 -10.06
CA LYS A 87 0.12 -6.93 -8.66
C LYS A 87 1.10 -6.34 -7.63
N ALA A 88 1.99 -5.44 -8.07
CA ALA A 88 2.95 -4.76 -7.19
C ALA A 88 2.26 -4.04 -6.02
N PHE A 89 1.08 -3.49 -6.27
CA PHE A 89 0.30 -2.83 -5.24
C PHE A 89 -0.27 -3.82 -4.21
N LEU A 90 -0.82 -4.96 -4.65
CA LEU A 90 -1.28 -6.05 -3.78
C LEU A 90 -0.19 -6.50 -2.82
N LEU A 91 1.03 -6.66 -3.36
CA LEU A 91 2.20 -7.05 -2.60
C LEU A 91 2.44 -6.11 -1.42
N ILE A 92 2.50 -4.80 -1.68
CA ILE A 92 2.74 -3.76 -0.66
C ILE A 92 1.66 -3.81 0.42
N VAL A 93 0.39 -3.91 0.02
CA VAL A 93 -0.73 -3.97 0.97
C VAL A 93 -0.64 -5.23 1.84
N GLN A 94 -0.39 -6.38 1.23
CA GLN A 94 -0.30 -7.66 1.94
C GLN A 94 0.83 -7.64 2.97
N ILE A 95 1.95 -7.00 2.64
CA ILE A 95 3.08 -6.82 3.55
C ILE A 95 2.70 -5.92 4.72
N ILE A 96 2.08 -4.76 4.46
CA ILE A 96 1.64 -3.83 5.52
C ILE A 96 0.67 -4.56 6.46
N LEU A 97 -0.30 -5.28 5.91
CA LEU A 97 -1.25 -6.08 6.69
C LEU A 97 -0.56 -7.19 7.47
N SER A 98 0.36 -7.95 6.86
CA SER A 98 1.11 -9.02 7.54
C SER A 98 1.95 -8.50 8.70
N ASN A 99 2.60 -7.35 8.53
CA ASN A 99 3.42 -6.74 9.58
C ASN A 99 2.55 -6.17 10.71
N PHE A 100 1.43 -5.53 10.37
CA PHE A 100 0.45 -5.06 11.35
C PHE A 100 -0.14 -6.24 12.15
N GLN A 101 -0.49 -7.34 11.46
CA GLN A 101 -0.99 -8.58 12.06
C GLN A 101 0.03 -9.19 13.03
N LYS A 102 1.30 -9.31 12.62
CA LYS A 102 2.39 -9.82 13.47
C LYS A 102 2.61 -8.94 14.70
N LYS A 103 2.57 -7.60 14.54
CA LYS A 103 2.75 -6.66 15.66
C LYS A 103 1.64 -6.80 16.69
N LEU A 104 0.38 -6.84 16.25
CA LEU A 104 -0.77 -7.00 17.14
C LEU A 104 -0.81 -8.38 17.82
N ALA A 105 -0.47 -9.45 17.11
CA ALA A 105 -0.37 -10.79 17.69
C ALA A 105 0.70 -10.85 18.80
N LYS A 106 1.83 -10.14 18.63
CA LYS A 106 2.92 -10.09 19.61
C LYS A 106 2.60 -9.24 20.84
N GLU A 107 1.90 -8.11 20.66
CA GLU A 107 1.59 -7.17 21.75
C GLU A 107 0.33 -7.53 22.53
N GLN A 108 -0.67 -8.17 21.91
CA GLN A 108 -1.97 -8.46 22.55
C GLN A 108 -2.33 -9.95 22.63
N GLY A 109 -1.55 -10.85 22.03
CA GLY A 109 -1.84 -12.29 22.03
C GLY A 109 -3.16 -12.65 21.33
N ILE A 110 -3.62 -11.79 20.43
CA ILE A 110 -4.87 -11.92 19.65
C ILE A 110 -4.51 -11.77 18.18
N ASN A 111 -4.98 -12.69 17.33
CA ASN A 111 -4.81 -12.56 15.88
C ASN A 111 -5.83 -11.53 15.35
N PRO A 112 -5.41 -10.46 14.66
CA PRO A 112 -6.35 -9.47 14.13
C PRO A 112 -7.29 -10.10 13.10
N GLY A 113 -8.57 -9.71 13.16
CA GLY A 113 -9.61 -10.32 12.32
C GLY A 113 -10.17 -11.64 12.85
N GLU A 114 -9.92 -11.99 14.11
CA GLU A 114 -10.47 -13.18 14.76
C GLU A 114 -12.00 -13.20 14.72
N GLU A 115 -12.65 -12.04 14.85
CA GLU A 115 -14.10 -11.91 14.75
C GLU A 115 -14.63 -12.30 13.35
N MET A 116 -13.91 -11.90 12.30
CA MET A 116 -14.28 -12.24 10.93
C MET A 116 -13.99 -13.71 10.64
N LYS A 117 -12.88 -14.24 11.16
CA LYS A 117 -12.56 -15.69 11.10
C LYS A 117 -13.65 -16.51 11.77
N THR A 118 -14.10 -16.10 12.96
CA THR A 118 -15.22 -16.73 13.68
C THR A 118 -16.51 -16.68 12.86
N ALA A 119 -16.85 -15.53 12.26
CA ALA A 119 -18.02 -15.41 11.39
C ALA A 119 -17.95 -16.37 10.21
N ILE A 120 -16.79 -16.48 9.54
CA ILE A 120 -16.56 -17.39 8.41
C ILE A 120 -16.70 -18.86 8.85
N LEU A 121 -16.08 -19.24 9.97
CA LEU A 121 -16.12 -20.61 10.47
C LEU A 121 -17.54 -21.00 10.88
N LYS A 122 -18.24 -20.15 11.64
CA LYS A 122 -19.62 -20.39 12.05
C LYS A 122 -20.58 -20.43 10.87
N ALA A 123 -20.37 -19.61 9.85
CA ALA A 123 -21.14 -19.68 8.61
C ALA A 123 -20.96 -21.05 7.92
N LYS A 124 -19.72 -21.56 7.82
CA LYS A 124 -19.44 -22.89 7.27
C LYS A 124 -20.06 -24.01 8.12
N GLU A 125 -19.91 -23.95 9.44
CA GLU A 125 -20.48 -24.93 10.38
C GLU A 125 -22.01 -25.04 10.24
N ASN A 126 -22.70 -23.91 10.06
CA ASN A 126 -24.16 -23.85 9.97
C ASN A 126 -24.70 -23.86 8.53
N ASN A 127 -23.83 -24.05 7.52
CA ASN A 127 -24.18 -23.96 6.09
C ASN A 127 -24.90 -22.64 5.70
N ILE A 128 -24.50 -21.54 6.33
CA ILE A 128 -25.02 -20.20 6.04
C ILE A 128 -24.18 -19.58 4.91
N PRO A 129 -24.79 -19.13 3.80
CA PRO A 129 -24.09 -18.41 2.74
C PRO A 129 -23.37 -17.14 3.23
N LEU A 130 -22.15 -16.92 2.71
CA LEU A 130 -21.33 -15.76 3.01
C LEU A 130 -21.38 -14.71 1.90
N ILE A 131 -21.49 -13.44 2.30
CA ILE A 131 -21.33 -12.28 1.42
C ILE A 131 -20.02 -11.58 1.78
N LEU A 132 -19.08 -11.55 0.84
CA LEU A 132 -17.84 -10.78 0.94
C LEU A 132 -18.15 -9.32 0.60
N ALA A 133 -18.37 -8.51 1.63
CA ALA A 133 -18.97 -7.19 1.47
C ALA A 133 -17.96 -6.07 1.19
N ASP A 134 -16.65 -6.34 1.19
CA ASP A 134 -15.64 -5.29 1.02
C ASP A 134 -15.10 -5.19 -0.42
N ARG A 135 -14.66 -3.98 -0.78
CA ARG A 135 -14.00 -3.73 -2.06
C ARG A 135 -12.57 -4.25 -1.99
N LYS A 136 -12.06 -4.77 -3.11
CA LYS A 136 -10.65 -5.16 -3.25
C LYS A 136 -9.76 -4.05 -2.72
N VAL A 137 -8.96 -4.34 -1.69
CA VAL A 137 -8.10 -3.35 -1.03
C VAL A 137 -7.17 -2.64 -2.02
N GLU A 138 -6.76 -3.35 -3.08
CA GLU A 138 -6.00 -2.79 -4.19
C GLU A 138 -6.66 -1.57 -4.84
N ILE A 139 -7.94 -1.71 -5.15
CA ILE A 139 -8.72 -0.68 -5.83
C ILE A 139 -8.92 0.50 -4.89
N THR A 140 -9.31 0.21 -3.64
CA THR A 140 -9.53 1.23 -2.59
C THR A 140 -8.33 2.14 -2.43
N LEU A 141 -7.15 1.56 -2.26
CA LEU A 141 -5.95 2.35 -2.00
C LEU A 141 -5.36 2.99 -3.28
N LYS A 142 -5.43 2.34 -4.45
CA LYS A 142 -5.03 2.96 -5.73
C LYS A 142 -5.92 4.17 -6.05
N ARG A 143 -7.23 4.06 -5.81
CA ARG A 143 -8.17 5.18 -5.95
C ARG A 143 -7.82 6.30 -4.98
N ALA A 144 -7.61 5.98 -3.70
CA ALA A 144 -7.21 6.98 -2.72
C ALA A 144 -5.94 7.72 -3.19
N TRP A 145 -4.90 6.98 -3.61
CA TRP A 145 -3.67 7.61 -4.07
C TRP A 145 -3.85 8.46 -5.35
N ASN A 146 -4.67 8.03 -6.30
CA ASN A 146 -4.81 8.74 -7.56
C ASN A 146 -5.71 9.98 -7.44
N CYS A 147 -6.74 9.94 -6.61
CA CYS A 147 -7.65 11.06 -6.39
C CYS A 147 -7.07 12.14 -5.48
N VAL A 148 -6.15 11.80 -4.57
CA VAL A 148 -5.59 12.77 -3.61
C VAL A 148 -4.75 13.82 -4.35
N PRO A 149 -5.07 15.12 -4.20
CA PRO A 149 -4.28 16.21 -4.76
C PRO A 149 -2.83 16.19 -4.27
N ILE A 150 -1.91 16.74 -5.07
CA ILE A 150 -0.47 16.77 -4.73
C ILE A 150 -0.22 17.46 -3.38
N PHE A 151 -0.98 18.51 -3.07
CA PHE A 151 -0.84 19.24 -1.81
C PHE A 151 -1.22 18.38 -0.58
N GLU A 152 -2.33 17.64 -0.66
CA GLU A 152 -2.71 16.67 0.38
C GLU A 152 -1.68 15.54 0.50
N LYS A 153 -1.09 15.07 -0.62
CA LYS A 153 0.00 14.07 -0.58
C LYS A 153 1.21 14.58 0.20
N VAL A 154 1.63 15.82 -0.04
CA VAL A 154 2.75 16.43 0.68
C VAL A 154 2.43 16.54 2.17
N LYS A 155 1.21 16.97 2.52
CA LYS A 155 0.75 17.01 3.93
C LYS A 155 0.80 15.65 4.62
N ILE A 156 0.29 14.60 3.96
CA ILE A 156 0.33 13.21 4.48
C ILE A 156 1.78 12.77 4.69
N ILE A 157 2.65 13.04 3.72
CA ILE A 157 4.06 12.68 3.83
C ILE A 157 4.71 13.45 5.00
N SER A 158 4.47 14.76 5.13
CA SER A 158 5.01 15.54 6.24
C SER A 158 4.49 15.09 7.61
N SER A 159 3.20 14.76 7.73
CA SER A 159 2.64 14.31 8.99
C SER A 159 3.21 12.95 9.40
N LEU A 160 3.36 12.01 8.46
CA LEU A 160 4.01 10.72 8.73
C LEU A 160 5.44 10.86 9.24
N PHE A 161 6.21 11.82 8.70
CA PHE A 161 7.54 12.14 9.21
C PHE A 161 7.51 12.77 10.61
N SER A 162 6.49 13.58 10.92
CA SER A 162 6.31 14.12 12.28
C SER A 162 5.91 13.04 13.29
N PHE A 163 5.13 12.03 12.88
CA PHE A 163 4.71 10.93 13.76
C PHE A 163 5.86 9.98 14.15
N SER A 164 6.92 9.86 13.35
CA SER A 164 8.05 8.98 13.69
C SER A 164 8.88 9.44 14.91
N ASP A 165 8.76 10.70 15.32
CA ASP A 165 9.54 11.27 16.43
C ASP A 165 8.76 11.35 17.76
N ILE A 166 7.48 10.95 17.80
CA ILE A 166 6.65 11.07 18.99
C ILE A 166 6.76 9.81 19.86
N LYS A 167 7.44 9.93 21.00
CA LYS A 167 7.37 8.94 22.09
C LYS A 167 6.04 9.11 22.82
N VAL A 168 5.07 8.27 22.49
CA VAL A 168 3.75 8.28 23.14
C VAL A 168 3.88 7.76 24.57
N THR A 169 3.44 8.56 25.55
CA THR A 169 3.43 8.19 26.97
C THR A 169 2.18 7.40 27.33
N GLN A 170 2.24 6.60 28.40
CA GLN A 170 1.15 5.69 28.79
C GLN A 170 -0.13 6.45 29.18
N ASP A 171 0.01 7.67 29.71
CA ASP A 171 -1.09 8.58 30.05
C ASP A 171 -1.79 9.17 28.81
N GLU A 172 -1.06 9.38 27.70
CA GLU A 172 -1.65 9.81 26.42
C GLU A 172 -2.45 8.68 25.78
N ILE A 173 -1.98 7.43 25.91
CA ILE A 173 -2.71 6.24 25.43
C ILE A 173 -4.03 6.05 26.19
N GLU A 174 -4.06 6.37 27.48
CA GLU A 174 -5.27 6.22 28.30
C GLU A 174 -6.32 7.27 27.95
N LYS A 175 -5.91 8.52 27.68
CA LYS A 175 -6.80 9.57 27.13
C LYS A 175 -7.34 9.24 25.74
N LEU A 176 -6.58 8.49 24.92
CA LEU A 176 -7.03 8.05 23.59
C LEU A 176 -8.10 6.94 23.62
N LYS A 177 -8.33 6.29 24.77
CA LYS A 177 -9.39 5.27 24.91
C LYS A 177 -10.78 5.88 25.06
N GLU A 178 -10.88 7.18 25.34
CA GLU A 178 -12.16 7.88 25.39
C GLU A 178 -12.73 8.02 23.98
N GLN A 179 -13.95 7.50 23.75
CA GLN A 179 -14.61 7.50 22.44
C GLN A 179 -14.72 8.90 21.84
N ASP A 180 -14.88 9.93 22.67
CA ASP A 180 -15.00 11.32 22.23
C ASP A 180 -13.68 11.92 21.74
N VAL A 181 -12.54 11.59 22.38
CA VAL A 181 -11.22 12.09 21.96
C VAL A 181 -10.79 11.46 20.64
N LEU A 182 -10.97 10.14 20.50
CA LEU A 182 -10.64 9.44 19.26
C LEU A 182 -11.52 9.91 18.09
N SER A 183 -12.82 10.10 18.35
CA SER A 183 -13.74 10.62 17.34
C SER A 183 -13.37 12.04 16.90
N ASN A 184 -13.02 12.92 17.84
CA ASN A 184 -12.60 14.28 17.53
C ASN A 184 -11.30 14.34 16.72
N MET A 185 -10.30 13.52 17.06
CA MET A 185 -9.06 13.43 16.28
C MET A 185 -9.29 12.86 14.88
N MET A 186 -10.19 11.88 14.74
CA MET A 186 -10.57 11.34 13.42
C MET A 186 -11.32 12.37 12.59
N GLU A 187 -12.18 13.20 13.20
CA GLU A 187 -12.84 14.32 12.52
C GLU A 187 -11.86 15.42 12.09
N GLU A 188 -10.89 15.76 12.94
CA GLU A 188 -9.88 16.77 12.64
C GLU A 188 -8.93 16.31 11.52
N LEU A 189 -8.50 15.04 11.57
CA LEU A 189 -7.76 14.42 10.47
C LEU A 189 -8.61 14.37 9.20
N ALA A 190 -9.90 14.05 9.30
CA ALA A 190 -10.81 14.05 8.15
C ALA A 190 -10.99 15.44 7.53
N LYS A 191 -10.86 16.53 8.30
CA LYS A 191 -10.85 17.90 7.77
C LYS A 191 -9.56 18.23 7.03
N GLU A 192 -8.42 17.71 7.49
CA GLU A 192 -7.11 17.94 6.87
C GLU A 192 -6.89 17.12 5.58
N ILE A 193 -7.41 15.89 5.54
CA ILE A 193 -7.30 14.97 4.38
C ILE A 193 -8.69 14.48 3.91
N PRO A 194 -9.57 15.40 3.47
CA PRO A 194 -10.97 15.09 3.15
C PRO A 194 -11.09 14.11 1.99
N THR A 195 -10.15 14.17 1.03
CA THR A 195 -10.14 13.25 -0.11
C THR A 195 -9.85 11.81 0.32
N VAL A 196 -8.95 11.62 1.30
CA VAL A 196 -8.62 10.31 1.85
C VAL A 196 -9.81 9.73 2.61
N LYS A 197 -10.44 10.52 3.50
CA LYS A 197 -11.61 10.10 4.26
C LYS A 197 -12.77 9.71 3.35
N LYS A 198 -13.03 10.51 2.31
CA LYS A 198 -14.06 10.21 1.31
C LYS A 198 -13.83 8.84 0.64
N ILE A 199 -12.60 8.51 0.27
CA ILE A 199 -12.33 7.31 -0.54
C ILE A 199 -12.13 6.04 0.31
N LEU A 200 -11.46 6.16 1.46
CA LEU A 200 -11.16 5.03 2.33
C LEU A 200 -12.32 4.68 3.26
N ILE A 201 -13.17 5.65 3.59
CA ILE A 201 -14.28 5.48 4.52
C ILE A 201 -15.60 5.62 3.77
N ASP A 202 -15.96 6.82 3.29
CA ASP A 202 -17.33 7.07 2.79
C ASP A 202 -17.69 6.21 1.56
N GLU A 203 -16.80 6.10 0.56
CA GLU A 203 -16.98 5.22 -0.61
C GLU A 203 -16.99 3.73 -0.22
N ARG A 204 -16.22 3.37 0.82
CA ARG A 204 -16.11 1.99 1.29
C ARG A 204 -17.40 1.58 2.01
N ASP A 205 -17.95 2.45 2.85
CA ASP A 205 -19.24 2.26 3.51
C ASP A 205 -20.38 2.11 2.50
N GLU A 206 -20.34 2.91 1.42
CA GLU A 206 -21.30 2.81 0.33
C GLU A 206 -21.22 1.47 -0.41
N PHE A 207 -19.99 0.99 -0.66
CA PHE A 207 -19.77 -0.32 -1.28
C PHE A 207 -20.29 -1.45 -0.37
N ILE A 208 -19.93 -1.43 0.92
CA ILE A 208 -20.33 -2.45 1.90
C ILE A 208 -21.84 -2.48 2.07
N ALA A 209 -22.48 -1.32 2.24
CA ALA A 209 -23.93 -1.23 2.37
C ALA A 209 -24.65 -1.83 1.14
N SER A 210 -24.13 -1.59 -0.06
CA SER A 210 -24.72 -2.12 -1.29
C SER A 210 -24.52 -3.63 -1.42
N LYS A 211 -23.35 -4.15 -1.02
CA LYS A 211 -23.09 -5.59 -0.99
C LYS A 211 -23.95 -6.35 0.00
N ILE A 212 -24.20 -5.79 1.19
CA ILE A 212 -25.09 -6.40 2.18
C ILE A 212 -26.50 -6.65 1.61
N LEU A 213 -26.97 -5.80 0.70
CA LEU A 213 -28.29 -5.91 0.07
C LEU A 213 -28.39 -7.01 -1.01
N GLU A 214 -27.29 -7.66 -1.38
CA GLU A 214 -27.33 -8.83 -2.29
C GLU A 214 -27.94 -10.07 -1.60
N GLY A 215 -27.97 -10.10 -0.26
CA GLY A 215 -28.65 -11.14 0.51
C GLY A 215 -30.16 -10.93 0.61
N SER A 216 -30.86 -11.99 1.01
CA SER A 216 -32.31 -11.98 1.24
C SER A 216 -32.67 -12.51 2.62
N GLY A 217 -33.75 -11.99 3.22
CA GLY A 217 -34.22 -12.44 4.53
C GLY A 217 -33.44 -11.82 5.69
N THR A 218 -33.03 -12.63 6.66
CA THR A 218 -32.28 -12.19 7.84
C THR A 218 -30.78 -12.17 7.53
N ILE A 219 -30.16 -11.00 7.57
CA ILE A 219 -28.75 -10.81 7.22
C ILE A 219 -28.00 -10.30 8.44
N LEU A 220 -26.91 -10.96 8.81
CA LEU A 220 -25.98 -10.47 9.82
C LEU A 220 -24.70 -9.94 9.15
N ALA A 221 -24.49 -8.63 9.21
CA ALA A 221 -23.28 -7.97 8.77
C ALA A 221 -22.29 -7.78 9.93
N VAL A 222 -21.12 -8.43 9.85
CA VAL A 222 -20.01 -8.31 10.80
C VAL A 222 -18.98 -7.36 10.20
N VAL A 223 -18.90 -6.14 10.76
CA VAL A 223 -18.11 -5.03 10.22
C VAL A 223 -17.34 -4.31 11.31
N GLY A 224 -16.29 -3.59 10.95
CA GLY A 224 -15.55 -2.74 11.87
C GLY A 224 -16.42 -1.65 12.48
N ALA A 225 -16.25 -1.39 13.78
CA ALA A 225 -17.06 -0.39 14.50
C ALA A 225 -17.04 1.00 13.83
N GLY A 226 -15.92 1.39 13.21
CA GLY A 226 -15.80 2.67 12.48
C GLY A 226 -16.70 2.79 11.24
N HIS A 227 -17.12 1.67 10.65
CA HIS A 227 -17.94 1.64 9.44
C HIS A 227 -19.46 1.58 9.74
N VAL A 228 -19.85 1.20 10.95
CA VAL A 228 -21.27 1.00 11.32
C VAL A 228 -22.13 2.24 11.04
N LYS A 229 -21.66 3.43 11.46
CA LYS A 229 -22.41 4.68 11.27
C LYS A 229 -22.60 5.01 9.78
N GLY A 230 -21.55 4.86 8.97
CA GLY A 230 -21.63 5.15 7.54
C GLY A 230 -22.45 4.12 6.76
N ILE A 231 -22.32 2.83 7.09
CA ILE A 231 -23.12 1.75 6.48
C ILE A 231 -24.60 1.95 6.79
N THR A 232 -24.96 2.18 8.06
CA THR A 232 -26.36 2.37 8.47
C THR A 232 -27.00 3.61 7.82
N GLU A 233 -26.23 4.70 7.65
CA GLU A 233 -26.69 5.88 6.91
C GLU A 233 -26.91 5.59 5.42
N ASN A 234 -26.01 4.85 4.77
CA ASN A 234 -26.17 4.46 3.37
C ASN A 234 -27.37 3.53 3.17
N LEU A 235 -27.56 2.52 4.03
CA LEU A 235 -28.73 1.63 3.99
C LEU A 235 -30.05 2.41 4.11
N ARG A 236 -30.10 3.44 4.98
CA ARG A 236 -31.27 4.33 5.10
C ARG A 236 -31.53 5.12 3.82
N LYS A 237 -30.49 5.71 3.24
CA LYS A 237 -30.62 6.48 1.98
C LYS A 237 -31.09 5.60 0.81
N ILE A 238 -30.60 4.36 0.74
CA ILE A 238 -31.04 3.39 -0.27
C ILE A 238 -32.51 3.01 -0.05
N LYS A 239 -32.91 2.72 1.20
CA LYS A 239 -34.31 2.42 1.55
C LYS A 239 -35.27 3.55 1.15
N GLU A 240 -34.86 4.79 1.33
CA GLU A 240 -35.65 5.98 1.02
C GLU A 240 -35.62 6.35 -0.48
N ASN A 241 -35.03 5.52 -1.35
CA ASN A 241 -34.79 5.80 -2.77
C ASN A 241 -34.03 7.12 -3.02
N LYS A 242 -33.28 7.61 -2.03
CA LYS A 242 -32.50 8.86 -2.11
C LYS A 242 -31.11 8.65 -2.73
N LYS A 243 -30.69 7.40 -2.93
CA LYS A 243 -29.36 7.06 -3.45
C LYS A 243 -29.42 5.75 -4.26
N ILE A 244 -29.01 5.83 -5.52
CA ILE A 244 -28.73 4.65 -6.36
C ILE A 244 -27.22 4.45 -6.33
N VAL A 245 -26.76 3.36 -5.72
CA VAL A 245 -25.33 3.06 -5.67
C VAL A 245 -24.94 2.28 -6.92
N ASN A 246 -24.02 2.84 -7.70
CA ASN A 246 -23.39 2.12 -8.80
C ASN A 246 -22.02 1.61 -8.33
N ILE A 247 -21.97 0.32 -7.96
CA ILE A 247 -20.77 -0.35 -7.47
C ILE A 247 -19.63 -0.31 -8.51
N ASP A 248 -19.95 -0.33 -9.81
CA ASP A 248 -18.95 -0.37 -10.87
C ASP A 248 -18.12 0.91 -10.93
N VAL A 249 -18.74 2.07 -10.67
CA VAL A 249 -18.05 3.37 -10.62
C VAL A 249 -17.03 3.40 -9.47
N LEU A 250 -17.36 2.75 -8.34
CA LEU A 250 -16.47 2.63 -7.18
C LEU A 250 -15.29 1.68 -7.45
N ASN A 251 -15.33 0.88 -8.51
CA ASN A 251 -14.26 -0.03 -8.91
C ASN A 251 -13.26 0.55 -9.94
N VAL A 252 -13.60 1.66 -10.60
CA VAL A 252 -12.71 2.28 -11.61
C VAL A 252 -11.57 3.05 -10.95
N ILE A 253 -10.34 2.96 -11.44
CA ILE A 253 -9.22 3.76 -10.92
C ILE A 253 -9.05 5.00 -11.83
N PRO A 254 -9.12 6.24 -11.28
CA PRO A 254 -8.91 7.44 -12.09
C PRO A 254 -7.46 7.52 -12.59
N LYS A 255 -7.28 7.94 -13.85
CA LYS A 255 -5.97 8.11 -14.49
C LYS A 255 -5.47 9.53 -14.26
N ASN A 256 -4.23 9.67 -13.78
CA ASN A 256 -3.57 10.97 -13.72
C ASN A 256 -2.90 11.26 -15.07
N ALA A 257 -3.37 12.32 -15.74
CA ALA A 257 -2.97 12.65 -17.11
C ALA A 257 -1.63 13.40 -17.22
N PHE A 258 -1.07 13.93 -16.13
CA PHE A 258 0.11 14.79 -16.18
C PHE A 258 1.17 14.39 -15.14
N SER A 259 2.42 14.24 -15.58
CA SER A 259 3.55 13.85 -14.74
C SER A 259 4.67 14.87 -14.92
N MET A 260 4.78 15.82 -13.99
CA MET A 260 5.78 16.90 -14.05
C MET A 260 7.22 16.37 -14.04
N SER A 261 7.45 15.21 -13.42
CA SER A 261 8.74 14.51 -13.52
C SER A 261 9.09 14.20 -14.97
N LYS A 262 8.11 13.83 -15.81
CA LYS A 262 8.33 13.58 -17.24
C LYS A 262 8.96 14.77 -17.95
N LEU A 263 8.47 15.97 -17.65
CA LEU A 263 8.95 17.18 -18.29
C LEU A 263 10.39 17.53 -17.87
N ILE A 264 10.69 17.42 -16.57
CA ILE A 264 12.02 17.78 -16.02
C ILE A 264 13.12 16.86 -16.57
N SER A 265 12.92 15.54 -16.61
CA SER A 265 14.02 14.68 -17.09
C SER A 265 14.23 14.79 -18.60
N TYR A 266 13.19 15.02 -19.41
CA TYR A 266 13.38 15.31 -20.84
C TYR A 266 14.24 16.57 -21.06
N PHE A 267 14.01 17.62 -20.26
CA PHE A 267 14.82 18.84 -20.33
C PHE A 267 16.31 18.57 -20.05
N ILE A 268 16.63 17.77 -19.02
CA ILE A 268 18.01 17.40 -18.68
C ILE A 268 18.66 16.60 -19.82
N ALA A 269 17.97 15.59 -20.35
CA ALA A 269 18.48 14.75 -21.43
C ALA A 269 18.75 15.57 -22.71
N ILE A 270 17.81 16.43 -23.12
CA ILE A 270 17.97 17.30 -24.29
C ILE A 270 19.16 18.26 -24.09
N SER A 271 19.32 18.82 -22.89
CA SER A 271 20.42 19.74 -22.59
C SER A 271 21.80 19.08 -22.76
N ILE A 272 21.95 17.83 -22.33
CA ILE A 272 23.21 17.08 -22.50
C ILE A 272 23.49 16.80 -23.97
N VAL A 273 22.48 16.37 -24.73
CA VAL A 273 22.63 16.13 -26.18
C VAL A 273 23.03 17.40 -26.93
N VAL A 274 22.39 18.53 -26.61
CA VAL A 274 22.71 19.84 -27.21
C VAL A 274 24.14 20.27 -26.88
N LEU A 275 24.60 20.06 -25.64
CA LEU A 275 25.98 20.37 -25.25
C LEU A 275 27.01 19.53 -26.02
N ILE A 276 26.75 18.24 -26.19
CA ILE A 276 27.63 17.35 -26.98
C ILE A 276 27.65 17.79 -28.45
N ALA A 277 26.48 18.05 -29.05
CA ALA A 277 26.39 18.48 -30.45
C ALA A 277 27.09 19.83 -30.68
N SER A 278 26.90 20.79 -29.78
CA SER A 278 27.58 22.08 -29.80
C SER A 278 29.10 21.93 -29.72
N SER A 279 29.60 21.02 -28.88
CA SER A 279 31.04 20.73 -28.79
C SER A 279 31.63 20.28 -30.13
N PHE A 280 30.97 19.35 -30.81
CA PHE A 280 31.43 18.87 -32.11
C PHE A 280 31.49 20.00 -33.15
N TYR A 281 30.52 20.91 -33.12
CA TYR A 281 30.46 22.03 -34.05
C TYR A 281 31.53 23.10 -33.80
N PHE A 282 31.74 23.52 -32.54
CA PHE A 282 32.61 24.66 -32.22
C PHE A 282 34.07 24.29 -31.96
N LYS A 283 34.37 23.07 -31.52
CA LYS A 283 35.70 22.69 -31.00
C LYS A 283 36.40 21.56 -31.76
N GLY A 284 35.73 20.99 -32.76
CA GLY A 284 36.28 19.93 -33.60
C GLY A 284 36.24 18.54 -32.95
N PHE A 285 36.56 17.53 -33.77
CA PHE A 285 36.40 16.12 -33.43
C PHE A 285 37.35 15.67 -32.30
N ASP A 286 38.63 15.99 -32.39
CA ASP A 286 39.66 15.43 -31.50
C ASP A 286 39.46 15.82 -30.03
N LEU A 287 39.17 17.11 -29.77
CA LEU A 287 38.93 17.59 -28.42
C LEU A 287 37.60 17.06 -27.85
N THR A 288 36.56 17.00 -28.69
CA THR A 288 35.26 16.47 -28.28
C THR A 288 35.33 14.97 -27.97
N TYR A 289 36.03 14.20 -28.80
CA TYR A 289 36.25 12.77 -28.59
C TYR A 289 36.97 12.50 -27.26
N LYS A 290 38.07 13.20 -26.99
CA LYS A 290 38.85 13.02 -25.75
C LYS A 290 38.05 13.35 -24.48
N ASN A 291 37.21 14.39 -24.55
CA ASN A 291 36.33 14.76 -23.43
C ASN A 291 35.18 13.75 -23.26
N LEU A 292 34.62 13.24 -24.36
CA LEU A 292 33.60 12.20 -24.33
C LEU A 292 34.16 10.89 -23.77
N GLU A 293 35.36 10.49 -24.19
CA GLU A 293 36.07 9.33 -23.66
C GLU A 293 36.30 9.46 -22.15
N SER A 294 36.80 10.61 -21.71
CA SER A 294 37.01 10.90 -20.29
C SER A 294 35.70 10.81 -19.50
N TRP A 295 34.60 11.35 -20.05
CA TRP A 295 33.27 11.26 -19.45
C TRP A 295 32.77 9.82 -19.36
N ILE A 296 32.90 9.02 -20.44
CA ILE A 296 32.53 7.60 -20.47
C ILE A 296 33.31 6.83 -19.39
N ILE A 297 34.63 7.02 -19.32
CA ILE A 297 35.50 6.33 -18.35
C ILE A 297 35.10 6.68 -16.93
N CYS A 298 34.93 7.97 -16.61
CA CYS A 298 34.51 8.40 -15.28
C CYS A 298 33.16 7.79 -14.89
N ASN A 299 32.16 7.87 -15.77
CA ASN A 299 30.82 7.36 -15.50
C ASN A 299 30.82 5.85 -15.26
N SER A 300 31.55 5.11 -16.10
CA SER A 300 31.71 3.66 -16.00
C SER A 300 32.44 3.24 -14.71
N LEU A 301 33.53 3.93 -14.37
CA LEU A 301 34.36 3.61 -13.21
C LEU A 301 33.61 3.82 -11.90
N PHE A 302 33.01 5.00 -11.69
CA PHE A 302 32.32 5.30 -10.43
C PHE A 302 31.06 4.44 -10.22
N ALA A 303 30.29 4.18 -11.29
CA ALA A 303 29.13 3.28 -11.20
C ALA A 303 29.54 1.82 -10.91
N GLY A 304 30.59 1.33 -11.59
CA GLY A 304 31.14 -0.01 -11.37
C GLY A 304 31.71 -0.19 -9.97
N LEU A 305 32.49 0.78 -9.48
CA LEU A 305 33.04 0.77 -8.12
C LEU A 305 31.93 0.77 -7.06
N ALA A 306 30.87 1.56 -7.25
CA ALA A 306 29.73 1.56 -6.33
C ALA A 306 29.04 0.17 -6.27
N ALA A 307 28.84 -0.49 -7.41
CA ALA A 307 28.30 -1.84 -7.46
C ALA A 307 29.24 -2.87 -6.79
N LEU A 308 30.55 -2.74 -7.03
CA LEU A 308 31.59 -3.60 -6.45
C LEU A 308 31.64 -3.49 -4.92
N LEU A 309 31.63 -2.27 -4.38
CA LEU A 309 31.65 -2.01 -2.93
C LEU A 309 30.44 -2.62 -2.22
N LEU A 310 29.28 -2.66 -2.90
CA LEU A 310 28.07 -3.31 -2.40
C LEU A 310 28.02 -4.83 -2.58
N ARG A 311 29.12 -5.42 -3.08
CA ARG A 311 29.24 -6.87 -3.35
C ARG A 311 28.11 -7.35 -4.25
N ALA A 312 27.77 -6.57 -5.27
CA ALA A 312 26.82 -6.97 -6.29
C ALA A 312 27.35 -8.18 -7.09
N ASN A 313 26.48 -8.89 -7.78
CA ASN A 313 26.90 -9.95 -8.67
C ASN A 313 27.81 -9.39 -9.79
N ILE A 314 28.74 -10.20 -10.30
CA ILE A 314 29.67 -9.79 -11.38
C ILE A 314 28.94 -9.25 -12.61
N ILE A 315 27.80 -9.85 -12.98
CA ILE A 315 26.98 -9.40 -14.11
C ILE A 315 26.37 -8.03 -13.81
N THR A 316 25.94 -7.80 -12.57
CA THR A 316 25.44 -6.49 -12.11
C THR A 316 26.51 -5.41 -12.17
N ILE A 317 27.75 -5.73 -11.77
CA ILE A 317 28.89 -4.80 -11.81
C ILE A 317 29.19 -4.42 -13.27
N ILE A 318 29.27 -5.41 -14.17
CA ILE A 318 29.49 -5.17 -15.60
C ILE A 318 28.34 -4.31 -16.19
N THR A 319 27.10 -4.64 -15.82
CA THR A 319 25.92 -3.87 -16.25
C THR A 319 25.99 -2.42 -15.78
N ALA A 320 26.36 -2.18 -14.51
CA ALA A 320 26.51 -0.83 -13.97
C ALA A 320 27.60 -0.05 -14.71
N SER A 321 28.77 -0.66 -14.93
CA SER A 321 29.89 -0.02 -15.61
C SER A 321 29.56 0.34 -17.07
N ILE A 322 29.07 -0.61 -17.86
CA ILE A 322 28.78 -0.40 -19.28
C ILE A 322 27.50 0.45 -19.46
N GLY A 323 26.53 0.29 -18.57
CA GLY A 323 25.26 1.00 -18.64
C GLY A 323 25.37 2.48 -18.26
N ALA A 324 26.32 2.87 -17.40
CA ALA A 324 26.37 4.23 -16.85
C ALA A 324 26.41 5.36 -17.90
N PRO A 325 27.27 5.29 -18.93
CA PRO A 325 27.31 6.30 -19.98
C PRO A 325 26.05 6.33 -20.85
N ILE A 326 25.30 5.23 -20.92
CA ILE A 326 24.09 5.12 -21.75
C ILE A 326 22.89 5.66 -20.98
N PHE A 327 22.65 5.11 -19.79
CA PHE A 327 21.47 5.40 -18.98
C PHE A 327 21.52 6.79 -18.34
N SER A 328 22.70 7.39 -18.17
CA SER A 328 22.82 8.80 -17.77
C SER A 328 22.23 9.78 -18.80
N LEU A 329 22.07 9.37 -20.07
CA LEU A 329 21.42 10.15 -21.12
C LEU A 329 19.93 9.84 -21.28
N ILE A 330 19.43 8.77 -20.64
CA ILE A 330 18.05 8.33 -20.74
C ILE A 330 17.25 8.89 -19.56
N PRO A 331 16.27 9.77 -19.82
CA PRO A 331 15.42 10.28 -18.75
C PRO A 331 14.60 9.14 -18.12
N PHE A 332 14.38 9.21 -16.79
CA PHE A 332 13.65 8.23 -15.96
C PHE A 332 14.32 6.89 -15.69
N ILE A 333 15.36 6.51 -16.44
CA ILE A 333 16.01 5.22 -16.29
C ILE A 333 17.44 5.45 -15.82
N GLY A 334 17.64 5.42 -14.50
CA GLY A 334 18.97 5.53 -13.91
C GLY A 334 19.77 4.24 -14.06
N THR A 335 21.09 4.36 -14.19
CA THR A 335 22.06 3.25 -14.23
C THR A 335 21.85 2.24 -13.09
N GLY A 336 21.61 2.75 -11.88
CA GLY A 336 21.35 1.93 -10.71
C GLY A 336 20.04 1.17 -10.79
N MET A 337 19.01 1.70 -11.46
CA MET A 337 17.76 0.96 -11.66
C MET A 337 17.98 -0.27 -12.54
N VAL A 338 18.76 -0.13 -13.61
CA VAL A 338 19.09 -1.25 -14.51
C VAL A 338 19.97 -2.27 -13.80
N ALA A 339 21.02 -1.82 -13.10
CA ALA A 339 21.87 -2.68 -12.29
C ALA A 339 21.06 -3.42 -11.20
N GLY A 340 20.16 -2.71 -10.50
CA GLY A 340 19.27 -3.28 -9.51
C GLY A 340 18.29 -4.30 -10.08
N LEU A 341 17.77 -4.09 -11.30
CA LEU A 341 16.93 -5.06 -12.00
C LEU A 341 17.71 -6.33 -12.39
N VAL A 342 18.95 -6.18 -12.85
CA VAL A 342 19.84 -7.33 -13.14
C VAL A 342 20.16 -8.09 -11.86
N GLU A 343 20.50 -7.40 -10.77
CA GLU A 343 20.71 -8.03 -9.46
C GLU A 343 19.43 -8.74 -8.99
N ALA A 344 18.26 -8.12 -9.15
CA ALA A 344 16.99 -8.72 -8.78
C ALA A 344 16.66 -9.96 -9.62
N TYR A 345 17.04 -9.97 -10.90
CA TYR A 345 16.84 -11.13 -11.78
C TYR A 345 17.74 -12.32 -11.39
N ILE A 346 18.99 -12.04 -11.03
CA ILE A 346 19.98 -13.05 -10.61
C ILE A 346 19.67 -13.52 -9.18
N ASN A 347 19.57 -12.57 -8.25
CA ASN A 347 19.31 -12.78 -6.83
C ASN A 347 17.85 -12.54 -6.50
N LYS A 348 16.96 -13.34 -7.10
CA LYS A 348 15.49 -13.24 -7.00
C LYS A 348 15.04 -12.98 -5.55
N PRO A 349 14.55 -11.77 -5.24
CA PRO A 349 13.99 -11.47 -3.94
C PRO A 349 12.59 -12.07 -3.84
N LYS A 350 12.27 -12.61 -2.67
CA LYS A 350 10.98 -13.20 -2.36
C LYS A 350 10.18 -12.27 -1.46
N ILE A 351 8.87 -12.49 -1.41
CA ILE A 351 7.97 -11.69 -0.55
C ILE A 351 8.39 -11.76 0.93
N LYS A 352 8.84 -12.92 1.41
CA LYS A 352 9.38 -13.08 2.77
C LYS A 352 10.60 -12.20 3.08
N ASP A 353 11.39 -11.83 2.06
CA ASP A 353 12.51 -10.92 2.26
C ASP A 353 11.98 -9.50 2.54
N PHE A 354 10.82 -9.13 1.99
CA PHE A 354 10.18 -7.85 2.30
C PHE A 354 9.54 -7.84 3.69
N GLU A 355 8.87 -8.91 4.10
CA GLU A 355 8.29 -9.01 5.45
C GLU A 355 9.33 -8.82 6.55
N LYS A 356 10.54 -9.34 6.34
CA LYS A 356 11.65 -9.26 7.30
C LYS A 356 12.39 -7.93 7.27
N LEU A 357 12.01 -6.99 6.39
CA LEU A 357 12.77 -5.78 6.14
C LEU A 357 12.89 -4.91 7.41
N GLN A 358 11.83 -4.73 8.19
CA GLN A 358 11.91 -3.98 9.45
C GLN A 358 12.86 -4.63 10.48
N GLU A 359 12.86 -5.97 10.57
CA GLU A 359 13.74 -6.72 11.49
C GLU A 359 15.20 -6.67 11.03
N ASP A 360 15.43 -6.80 9.72
CA ASP A 360 16.76 -6.80 9.13
C ASP A 360 17.40 -5.40 9.11
N LEU A 361 16.63 -4.32 9.10
CA LEU A 361 17.15 -2.94 9.11
C LEU A 361 17.66 -2.46 10.47
N VAL A 362 17.48 -3.23 11.55
CA VAL A 362 17.98 -2.86 12.90
C VAL A 362 19.51 -2.84 12.94
N ASN A 363 20.19 -3.64 12.11
CA ASN A 363 21.64 -3.77 12.10
C ASN A 363 22.22 -3.57 10.69
N ILE A 364 23.39 -2.95 10.58
CA ILE A 364 24.10 -2.71 9.30
C ILE A 364 24.29 -4.01 8.49
N LYS A 365 24.56 -5.13 9.17
CA LYS A 365 24.70 -6.45 8.52
C LYS A 365 23.41 -6.92 7.84
N GLY A 366 22.24 -6.56 8.38
CA GLY A 366 20.96 -6.96 7.82
C GLY A 366 20.62 -6.25 6.50
N TYR A 367 21.14 -5.04 6.27
CA TYR A 367 21.03 -4.35 4.98
C TYR A 367 21.65 -5.13 3.82
N PHE A 368 22.77 -5.83 4.07
CA PHE A 368 23.46 -6.64 3.07
C PHE A 368 22.95 -8.08 3.00
N LYS A 369 22.34 -8.58 4.08
CA LYS A 369 21.75 -9.93 4.13
C LYS A 369 20.40 -9.98 3.44
N ASN A 370 19.58 -8.94 3.61
CA ASN A 370 18.27 -8.85 3.00
C ASN A 370 18.42 -8.52 1.50
N LYS A 371 17.90 -9.40 0.63
CA LYS A 371 18.04 -9.25 -0.83
C LYS A 371 17.43 -7.95 -1.34
N ILE A 372 16.30 -7.52 -0.76
CA ILE A 372 15.59 -6.32 -1.20
C ILE A 372 16.39 -5.09 -0.83
N THR A 373 16.82 -5.00 0.43
CA THR A 373 17.65 -3.89 0.88
C THR A 373 18.96 -3.80 0.10
N LYS A 374 19.60 -4.95 -0.18
CA LYS A 374 20.79 -5.00 -1.04
C LYS A 374 20.52 -4.45 -2.44
N ILE A 375 19.41 -4.84 -3.08
CA ILE A 375 19.03 -4.31 -4.40
C ILE A 375 18.78 -2.80 -4.33
N LEU A 376 18.08 -2.30 -3.31
CA LEU A 376 17.82 -0.87 -3.14
C LEU A 376 19.11 -0.07 -2.93
N LEU A 377 20.05 -0.61 -2.13
CA LEU A 377 21.37 -0.02 -1.96
C LEU A 377 22.12 0.04 -3.29
N ILE A 378 22.08 -1.04 -4.10
CA ILE A 378 22.70 -1.06 -5.44
C ILE A 378 22.08 0.04 -6.31
N VAL A 379 20.74 0.14 -6.36
CA VAL A 379 20.06 1.19 -7.13
C VAL A 379 20.54 2.58 -6.69
N PHE A 380 20.57 2.83 -5.38
CA PHE A 380 20.91 4.13 -4.83
C PHE A 380 22.37 4.51 -5.07
N PHE A 381 23.32 3.68 -4.63
CA PHE A 381 24.74 4.00 -4.71
C PHE A 381 25.29 3.94 -6.14
N VAL A 382 24.76 3.09 -7.02
CA VAL A 382 25.15 3.09 -8.43
C VAL A 382 24.63 4.36 -9.14
N ASN A 383 23.44 4.84 -8.80
CA ASN A 383 22.97 6.14 -9.30
C ASN A 383 23.85 7.28 -8.78
N ILE A 384 24.26 7.27 -7.50
CA ILE A 384 25.21 8.25 -6.96
C ILE A 384 26.55 8.15 -7.69
N GLY A 385 27.09 6.95 -7.87
CA GLY A 385 28.35 6.72 -8.59
C GLY A 385 28.27 7.26 -10.02
N SER A 386 27.20 6.96 -10.75
CA SER A 386 26.97 7.49 -12.10
C SER A 386 26.79 9.01 -12.09
N ALA A 387 26.11 9.60 -11.10
CA ALA A 387 25.97 11.05 -10.98
C ALA A 387 27.33 11.73 -10.71
N ILE A 388 28.14 11.19 -9.80
CA ILE A 388 29.50 11.68 -9.53
C ILE A 388 30.35 11.56 -10.80
N GLY A 389 30.32 10.40 -11.47
CA GLY A 389 31.04 10.18 -12.72
C GLY A 389 30.58 11.14 -13.82
N THR A 390 29.28 11.44 -13.88
CA THR A 390 28.72 12.44 -14.79
C THR A 390 29.23 13.83 -14.45
N ILE A 391 29.24 14.28 -13.19
CA ILE A 391 29.72 15.60 -12.77
C ILE A 391 31.23 15.76 -13.01
N VAL A 392 32.01 14.75 -12.62
CA VAL A 392 33.47 14.74 -12.82
C VAL A 392 33.80 14.74 -14.31
N GLY A 393 33.13 13.88 -15.09
CA GLY A 393 33.22 13.86 -16.55
C GLY A 393 32.76 15.19 -17.17
N PHE A 394 31.72 15.81 -16.61
CA PHE A 394 31.17 17.08 -17.07
C PHE A 394 32.17 18.22 -16.88
N LYS A 395 33.04 18.18 -15.86
CA LYS A 395 34.14 19.15 -15.72
C LYS A 395 35.10 19.11 -16.92
N PHE A 396 35.35 17.93 -17.48
CA PHE A 396 36.13 17.78 -18.71
C PHE A 396 35.34 18.28 -19.93
N LEU A 397 34.02 18.05 -19.95
CA LEU A 397 33.15 18.63 -20.97
C LEU A 397 33.03 20.17 -20.86
N LEU A 398 33.09 20.76 -19.67
CA LEU A 398 33.02 22.22 -19.50
C LEU A 398 34.29 22.95 -19.93
N ASN A 399 35.43 22.25 -20.01
CA ASN A 399 36.62 22.78 -20.71
C ASN A 399 36.34 23.02 -22.22
N ILE A 400 35.19 22.60 -22.73
CA ILE A 400 34.70 22.97 -24.07
C ILE A 400 34.17 24.42 -24.11
N LEU A 401 33.73 25.00 -22.99
CA LEU A 401 33.22 26.38 -22.97
C LEU A 401 34.30 27.45 -22.68
N ARG A 402 35.49 27.03 -22.24
CA ARG A 402 36.70 27.87 -22.13
C ARG A 402 37.58 27.67 -23.33
#